data_AF-J2GEG3-F1
#
_entry.id   AF-J2GEG3-F1
#
_cell.length_a   1.000
_cell.length_b   1.000
_cell.length_c   1.000
_cell.angle_alpha   90.00
_cell.angle_beta   90.00
_cell.angle_gamma   90.00
#
_symmetry.space_group_name_H-M   'P 1'
#
loop_
_entity.id
_entity.type
_entity.pdbx_description
1 polymer ?
#
loop_
_entity_poly.entity_id
_entity_poly.type
_entity_poly.pdbx_seq_one_letter_code
_entity_poly.pdbx_strand_id
1 'polypeptide(L)'
;MQFRKDIWQPMVVEAPIRQIAEAGTLDGLAMRWLPSARELSFSADPFGLWKNGELHVFFENFDYRTAHGTIGVHVLDNTLNVMESRIVLKEPWHLSYPFVFEWEGDVWMLPEACGSGASTLYRALAFPWTWEPAASITLDVVPIDATLLFAKGSWWMFYAPAGSNLERLTELYLAQAPTPLGPWQPHQGNPFYTDLQGARPGGTAFEMGGQVVLPLQDCRKSYGSGLKLLTIANLGEPSMSASAGSLLTPPPTAAFSDGFHTLSEAGPVTLVDVKRRSPSWKGLAMRPLRSMDRWLGSSVDPARPAWN
;
A
#
# COMPACT_ATOMS: atom_id res chain seq x y z
N MET A 1 12.34 -16.22 -18.14
CA MET A 1 12.18 -15.19 -19.20
C MET A 1 10.74 -14.67 -19.15
N GLN A 2 10.48 -13.55 -18.48
CA GLN A 2 9.09 -13.11 -18.24
C GLN A 2 8.57 -12.32 -19.46
N PHE A 3 7.68 -12.95 -20.22
CA PHE A 3 6.98 -12.39 -21.39
C PHE A 3 5.76 -11.52 -21.01
N ARG A 4 5.48 -11.37 -19.71
CA ARG A 4 4.28 -10.73 -19.17
C ARG A 4 4.66 -9.68 -18.13
N LYS A 5 3.89 -8.59 -18.08
CA LYS A 5 4.01 -7.52 -17.09
C LYS A 5 2.74 -7.47 -16.24
N ASP A 6 2.92 -7.13 -14.97
CA ASP A 6 1.82 -6.99 -14.01
C ASP A 6 1.23 -5.59 -14.14
N ILE A 7 0.02 -5.48 -14.66
CA ILE A 7 -0.67 -4.19 -14.75
C ILE A 7 -1.68 -4.13 -13.63
N TRP A 8 -1.41 -3.25 -12.67
CA TRP A 8 -2.33 -2.88 -11.60
C TRP A 8 -3.22 -1.72 -12.03
N GLN A 9 -4.47 -1.74 -11.58
CA GLN A 9 -5.40 -0.65 -11.80
C GLN A 9 -6.33 -0.48 -10.57
N PRO A 10 -6.41 0.74 -9.99
CA PRO A 10 -7.28 1.01 -8.86
C PRO A 10 -8.76 1.10 -9.23
N MET A 11 -9.61 0.83 -8.24
CA MET A 11 -11.06 0.96 -8.27
C MET A 11 -11.57 1.57 -6.97
N VAL A 12 -12.70 2.26 -7.05
CA VAL A 12 -13.50 2.65 -5.89
C VAL A 12 -14.64 1.65 -5.74
N VAL A 13 -14.77 1.04 -4.57
CA VAL A 13 -15.91 0.22 -4.17
C VAL A 13 -16.85 1.12 -3.36
N GLU A 14 -18.10 1.26 -3.79
CA GLU A 14 -19.12 2.11 -3.16
C GLU A 14 -19.72 1.43 -1.92
N ALA A 15 -18.84 1.04 -0.99
CA ALA A 15 -19.18 0.46 0.30
C ALA A 15 -18.07 0.79 1.34
N PRO A 16 -18.41 1.03 2.61
CA PRO A 16 -17.42 1.15 3.68
C PRO A 16 -16.64 -0.14 3.89
N ILE A 17 -15.38 -0.03 4.33
CA ILE A 17 -14.49 -1.19 4.50
C ILE A 17 -15.05 -2.25 5.46
N ARG A 18 -15.78 -1.81 6.49
CA ARG A 18 -16.42 -2.69 7.48
C ARG A 18 -17.50 -3.56 6.86
N GLN A 19 -18.28 -3.03 5.92
CA GLN A 19 -19.29 -3.82 5.21
C GLN A 19 -18.64 -4.94 4.39
N ILE A 20 -17.51 -4.66 3.74
CA ILE A 20 -16.73 -5.66 2.99
C ILE A 20 -16.16 -6.70 3.94
N ALA A 21 -15.62 -6.27 5.09
CA ALA A 21 -15.03 -7.15 6.09
C ALA A 21 -16.07 -8.10 6.72
N GLU A 22 -17.26 -7.60 7.03
CA GLU A 22 -18.38 -8.41 7.56
C GLU A 22 -18.92 -9.38 6.52
N ALA A 23 -19.05 -8.95 5.26
CA ALA A 23 -19.53 -9.80 4.18
C ALA A 23 -18.49 -10.87 3.76
N GLY A 24 -17.20 -10.58 3.94
CA GLY A 24 -16.11 -11.45 3.49
C GLY A 24 -16.00 -11.56 1.96
N THR A 25 -16.62 -10.64 1.22
CA THR A 25 -16.61 -10.61 -0.25
C THR A 25 -16.87 -9.21 -0.78
N LEU A 26 -16.48 -8.97 -2.04
CA LEU A 26 -16.81 -7.77 -2.79
C LEU A 26 -17.98 -7.99 -3.76
N ASP A 27 -18.56 -9.20 -3.81
CA ASP A 27 -19.62 -9.56 -4.75
C ASP A 27 -20.88 -8.71 -4.54
N GLY A 28 -21.45 -8.24 -5.66
CA GLY A 28 -22.69 -7.43 -5.65
C GLY A 28 -22.50 -5.97 -5.24
N LEU A 29 -21.28 -5.54 -4.88
CA LEU A 29 -21.01 -4.14 -4.57
C LEU A 29 -20.81 -3.33 -5.85
N ALA A 30 -21.33 -2.10 -5.87
CA ALA A 30 -21.08 -1.17 -6.95
C ALA A 30 -19.61 -0.72 -6.93
N MET A 31 -18.99 -0.65 -8.11
CA MET A 31 -17.58 -0.29 -8.25
C MET A 31 -17.36 0.60 -9.45
N ARG A 32 -16.37 1.49 -9.35
CA ARG A 32 -15.95 2.39 -10.42
C ARG A 32 -14.46 2.29 -10.65
N TRP A 33 -14.09 2.20 -11.91
CA TRP A 33 -12.68 2.23 -12.31
C TRP A 33 -12.11 3.62 -12.12
N LEU A 34 -10.92 3.70 -11.51
CA LEU A 34 -10.10 4.90 -11.61
C LEU A 34 -9.38 4.92 -12.97
N PRO A 35 -8.90 6.10 -13.41
CA PRO A 35 -8.25 6.25 -14.70
C PRO A 35 -7.11 5.24 -14.88
N SER A 36 -7.08 4.59 -16.04
CA SER A 36 -5.97 3.68 -16.36
C SER A 36 -4.68 4.47 -16.48
N ALA A 37 -3.59 3.91 -15.95
CA ALA A 37 -2.26 4.46 -16.19
C ALA A 37 -1.93 4.51 -17.70
N ARG A 38 -1.02 5.41 -18.06
CA ARG A 38 -0.48 5.51 -19.42
C ARG A 38 0.21 4.22 -19.87
N GLU A 39 0.45 4.09 -21.17
CA GLU A 39 1.16 2.93 -21.72
C GLU A 39 2.50 2.71 -21.01
N LEU A 40 2.81 1.44 -20.69
CA LEU A 40 4.01 1.05 -19.94
C LEU A 40 4.08 1.70 -18.55
N SER A 41 2.94 1.96 -17.92
CA SER A 41 2.86 2.31 -16.51
C SER A 41 1.72 1.54 -15.84
N PHE A 42 1.69 1.51 -14.52
CA PHE A 42 0.54 1.05 -13.74
C PHE A 42 0.27 1.99 -12.57
N SER A 43 -0.93 1.88 -12.01
CA SER A 43 -1.31 2.52 -10.76
C SER A 43 -1.64 1.43 -9.73
N ALA A 44 -1.11 1.51 -8.52
CA ALA A 44 -1.32 0.52 -7.45
C ALA A 44 -1.42 1.18 -6.07
N ASP A 45 -1.74 0.40 -5.04
CA ASP A 45 -1.76 0.83 -3.64
C ASP A 45 -2.58 2.10 -3.38
N PRO A 46 -3.88 2.14 -3.72
CA PRO A 46 -4.68 3.33 -3.51
C PRO A 46 -4.97 3.59 -2.02
N PHE A 47 -4.75 4.83 -1.58
CA PHE A 47 -5.16 5.35 -0.26
C PHE A 47 -5.94 6.65 -0.42
N GLY A 48 -6.96 6.85 0.42
CA GLY A 48 -7.98 7.87 0.18
C GLY A 48 -8.19 8.79 1.38
N LEU A 49 -8.39 10.08 1.10
CA LEU A 49 -8.84 11.04 2.10
C LEU A 49 -9.97 11.91 1.55
N TRP A 50 -11.07 12.00 2.29
CA TRP A 50 -12.13 12.97 2.01
C TRP A 50 -11.77 14.33 2.63
N LYS A 51 -11.77 15.39 1.83
CA LYS A 51 -11.55 16.76 2.31
C LYS A 51 -12.37 17.72 1.45
N ASN A 52 -13.06 18.66 2.08
CA ASN A 52 -13.87 19.68 1.39
C ASN A 52 -14.92 19.12 0.40
N GLY A 53 -15.47 17.94 0.67
CA GLY A 53 -16.47 17.30 -0.21
C GLY A 53 -15.87 16.58 -1.42
N GLU A 54 -14.55 16.44 -1.49
CA GLU A 54 -13.82 15.77 -2.57
C GLU A 54 -13.05 14.56 -2.01
N LEU A 55 -12.97 13.50 -2.79
CA LEU A 55 -12.16 12.33 -2.47
C LEU A 55 -10.81 12.42 -3.17
N HIS A 56 -9.75 12.41 -2.40
CA HIS A 56 -8.37 12.45 -2.87
C HIS A 56 -7.78 11.04 -2.79
N VAL A 57 -7.57 10.40 -3.94
CA VAL A 57 -7.02 9.05 -4.04
C VAL A 57 -5.55 9.11 -4.44
N PHE A 58 -4.65 8.87 -3.49
CA PHE A 58 -3.23 8.75 -3.72
C PHE A 58 -2.87 7.32 -4.13
N PHE A 59 -1.88 7.15 -5.01
CA PHE A 59 -1.50 5.84 -5.54
C PHE A 59 -0.03 5.81 -5.97
N GLU A 60 0.57 4.61 -5.98
CA GLU A 60 1.83 4.36 -6.68
C GLU A 60 1.61 4.51 -8.18
N ASN A 61 2.33 5.43 -8.81
CA ASN A 61 2.50 5.50 -10.26
C ASN A 61 3.87 4.93 -10.64
N PHE A 62 3.86 3.72 -11.21
CA PHE A 62 5.08 3.06 -11.66
C PHE A 62 5.28 3.19 -13.16
N ASP A 63 6.48 3.60 -13.58
CA ASP A 63 6.86 3.65 -15.00
C ASP A 63 7.80 2.50 -15.37
N TYR A 64 7.32 1.57 -16.22
CA TYR A 64 8.13 0.44 -16.67
C TYR A 64 9.33 0.83 -17.53
N ARG A 65 9.43 2.05 -18.04
CA ARG A 65 10.56 2.51 -18.86
C ARG A 65 11.75 2.84 -17.96
N THR A 66 11.52 3.54 -16.86
CA THR A 66 12.53 3.93 -15.87
C THR A 66 12.64 2.95 -14.71
N ALA A 67 11.67 2.04 -14.54
CA ALA A 67 11.54 1.17 -13.36
C ALA A 67 11.46 1.95 -12.04
N HIS A 68 10.71 3.06 -12.06
CA HIS A 68 10.65 4.01 -10.95
C HIS A 68 9.19 4.29 -10.54
N GLY A 69 8.93 4.22 -9.24
CA GLY A 69 7.65 4.52 -8.60
C GLY A 69 7.63 5.95 -8.05
N THR A 70 6.52 6.62 -8.24
CA THR A 70 6.22 8.00 -7.80
C THR A 70 4.82 8.04 -7.22
N ILE A 71 4.45 9.04 -6.43
CA ILE A 71 3.09 9.14 -5.91
C ILE A 71 2.25 10.07 -6.77
N GLY A 72 1.15 9.53 -7.29
CA GLY A 72 0.09 10.27 -7.98
C GLY A 72 -1.11 10.53 -7.07
N VAL A 73 -1.97 11.46 -7.48
CA VAL A 73 -3.29 11.68 -6.88
C VAL A 73 -4.35 11.81 -7.97
N HIS A 74 -5.51 11.21 -7.75
CA HIS A 74 -6.76 11.52 -8.44
C HIS A 74 -7.66 12.30 -7.47
N VAL A 75 -8.17 13.46 -7.88
CA VAL A 75 -9.18 14.21 -7.13
C VAL A 75 -10.54 13.93 -7.75
N LEU A 76 -11.44 13.39 -6.95
CA LEU A 76 -12.78 13.00 -7.35
C LEU A 76 -13.81 13.91 -6.68
N ASP A 77 -14.86 14.27 -7.41
CA ASP A 77 -16.02 14.96 -6.83
C ASP A 77 -16.82 14.04 -5.88
N ASN A 78 -17.83 14.59 -5.22
CA ASN A 78 -18.72 13.83 -4.31
C ASN A 78 -19.54 12.73 -5.01
N THR A 79 -19.58 12.73 -6.35
CA THR A 79 -20.21 11.69 -7.16
C THR A 79 -19.19 10.72 -7.75
N LEU A 80 -17.93 10.77 -7.30
CA LEU A 80 -16.81 9.92 -7.70
C LEU A 80 -16.34 10.11 -9.15
N ASN A 81 -16.62 11.24 -9.78
CA ASN A 81 -16.01 11.57 -11.07
C ASN A 81 -14.64 12.20 -10.86
N VAL A 82 -13.66 11.76 -11.64
CA VAL A 82 -12.31 12.31 -11.61
C VAL A 82 -12.31 13.71 -12.21
N MET A 83 -11.94 14.69 -11.40
CA MET A 83 -11.78 16.08 -11.81
C MET A 83 -10.35 16.38 -12.23
N GLU A 84 -9.38 15.82 -11.51
CA GLU A 84 -7.97 16.10 -11.71
C GLU A 84 -7.07 14.90 -11.40
N SER A 85 -5.93 14.81 -12.09
CA SER A 85 -4.92 13.78 -11.87
C SER A 85 -3.51 14.34 -12.04
N ARG A 86 -2.65 14.20 -11.03
CA ARG A 86 -1.27 14.72 -11.07
C ARG A 86 -0.29 13.83 -10.29
N ILE A 87 0.99 13.91 -10.63
CA ILE A 87 2.07 13.41 -9.76
C ILE A 87 2.38 14.48 -8.71
N VAL A 88 2.42 14.09 -7.45
CA VAL A 88 2.55 15.01 -6.29
C VAL A 88 3.80 14.78 -5.45
N LEU A 89 4.39 13.60 -5.54
CA LEU A 89 5.66 13.30 -4.86
C LEU A 89 6.55 12.44 -5.74
N LYS A 90 7.80 12.87 -5.90
CA LYS A 90 8.84 12.18 -6.66
C LYS A 90 10.17 12.38 -5.98
N GLU A 91 10.83 11.26 -5.69
CA GLU A 91 12.15 11.23 -5.08
C GLU A 91 13.16 10.50 -5.99
N PRO A 92 14.47 10.58 -5.70
CA PRO A 92 15.49 9.79 -6.40
C PRO A 92 15.34 8.27 -6.21
N TRP A 93 14.64 7.84 -5.16
CA TRP A 93 14.30 6.44 -4.89
C TRP A 93 12.84 6.13 -5.27
N HIS A 94 12.51 4.83 -5.32
CA HIS A 94 11.16 4.35 -5.59
C HIS A 94 10.22 4.66 -4.41
N LEU A 95 9.01 5.15 -4.71
CA LEU A 95 7.93 5.38 -3.76
C LEU A 95 6.70 4.55 -4.16
N SER A 96 6.09 3.90 -3.16
CA SER A 96 4.86 3.09 -3.26
C SER A 96 4.03 3.27 -1.97
N TYR A 97 2.89 2.56 -1.84
CA TYR A 97 2.08 2.51 -0.62
C TYR A 97 1.87 3.87 0.09
N PRO A 98 1.24 4.87 -0.54
CA PRO A 98 1.15 6.24 -0.01
C PRO A 98 0.09 6.38 1.09
N PHE A 99 0.32 5.77 2.26
CA PHE A 99 -0.60 5.83 3.39
C PHE A 99 -0.84 7.30 3.81
N VAL A 100 -2.09 7.78 3.72
CA VAL A 100 -2.48 9.18 3.99
C VAL A 100 -3.45 9.27 5.17
N PHE A 101 -3.27 10.26 6.03
CA PHE A 101 -4.12 10.47 7.20
C PHE A 101 -4.12 11.94 7.67
N GLU A 102 -5.11 12.30 8.48
CA GLU A 102 -5.16 13.61 9.15
C GLU A 102 -4.67 13.49 10.60
N TRP A 103 -3.85 14.45 11.03
CA TRP A 103 -3.43 14.57 12.42
C TRP A 103 -3.11 16.02 12.76
N GLU A 104 -3.64 16.51 13.88
CA GLU A 104 -3.52 17.90 14.36
C GLU A 104 -3.90 18.98 13.32
N GLY A 105 -4.88 18.68 12.46
CA GLY A 105 -5.39 19.59 11.43
C GLY A 105 -4.58 19.60 10.13
N ASP A 106 -3.39 18.99 10.13
CA ASP A 106 -2.57 18.79 8.96
C ASP A 106 -2.84 17.44 8.29
N VAL A 107 -2.49 17.34 7.01
CA VAL A 107 -2.54 16.07 6.27
C VAL A 107 -1.13 15.52 6.10
N TRP A 108 -0.98 14.23 6.38
CA TRP A 108 0.29 13.53 6.41
C TRP A 108 0.28 12.36 5.43
N MET A 109 1.46 12.04 4.88
CA MET A 109 1.66 10.89 3.99
C MET A 109 2.90 10.12 4.43
N LEU A 110 2.75 8.80 4.55
CA LEU A 110 3.82 7.85 4.85
C LEU A 110 3.95 6.85 3.69
N PRO A 111 4.71 7.18 2.62
CA PRO A 111 4.95 6.25 1.53
C PRO A 111 5.95 5.15 1.94
N GLU A 112 5.84 3.98 1.33
CA GLU A 112 6.93 2.99 1.33
C GLU A 112 8.09 3.53 0.50
N ALA A 113 9.27 3.58 1.12
CA ALA A 113 10.47 4.17 0.55
C ALA A 113 11.70 3.35 0.92
N CYS A 114 11.59 2.01 0.95
CA CYS A 114 12.65 1.13 1.46
C CYS A 114 14.00 1.35 0.74
N GLY A 115 13.95 1.70 -0.56
CA GLY A 115 15.14 2.03 -1.35
C GLY A 115 15.93 3.27 -0.89
N SER A 116 15.33 4.14 -0.06
CA SER A 116 16.02 5.28 0.54
C SER A 116 16.90 4.89 1.75
N GLY A 117 16.69 3.70 2.32
CA GLY A 117 17.28 3.29 3.59
C GLY A 117 16.61 3.89 4.83
N ALA A 118 15.52 4.65 4.67
CA ALA A 118 14.74 5.24 5.76
C ALA A 118 13.24 5.20 5.44
N SER A 119 12.42 5.55 6.44
CA SER A 119 11.00 5.83 6.25
C SER A 119 10.76 7.30 6.61
N THR A 120 10.22 8.07 5.67
CA THR A 120 10.03 9.52 5.82
C THR A 120 8.55 9.83 5.84
N LEU A 121 8.11 10.54 6.87
CA LEU A 121 6.78 11.10 6.96
C LEU A 121 6.77 12.48 6.29
N TYR A 122 5.84 12.67 5.36
CA TYR A 122 5.63 13.92 4.65
C TYR A 122 4.41 14.64 5.19
N ARG A 123 4.47 15.97 5.20
CA ARG A 123 3.35 16.85 5.56
C ARG A 123 2.91 17.64 4.34
N ALA A 124 1.61 17.81 4.16
CA ALA A 124 1.09 18.64 3.07
C ALA A 124 1.32 20.12 3.38
N LEU A 125 2.09 20.80 2.53
CA LEU A 125 2.22 22.27 2.55
C LEU A 125 1.02 22.96 1.89
N ALA A 126 0.54 22.36 0.81
CA ALA A 126 -0.63 22.80 0.08
C ALA A 126 -1.36 21.56 -0.41
N PHE A 127 -2.26 21.02 0.42
CA PHE A 127 -2.98 19.79 0.12
C PHE A 127 -3.87 19.94 -1.13
N PRO A 128 -3.90 18.94 -2.04
CA PRO A 128 -3.13 17.69 -2.08
C PRO A 128 -1.80 17.78 -2.86
N TRP A 129 -1.41 18.97 -3.31
CA TRP A 129 -0.44 19.18 -4.40
C TRP A 129 1.02 19.24 -3.98
N THR A 130 1.30 19.75 -2.78
CA THR A 130 2.68 20.01 -2.35
C THR A 130 2.93 19.41 -0.99
N TRP A 131 4.03 18.67 -0.89
CA TRP A 131 4.43 17.90 0.27
C TRP A 131 5.86 18.24 0.65
N GLU A 132 6.16 18.26 1.94
CA GLU A 132 7.52 18.42 2.46
C GLU A 132 7.88 17.23 3.37
N PRO A 133 9.14 16.77 3.37
CA PRO A 133 9.61 15.80 4.36
C PRO A 133 9.59 16.47 5.74
N ALA A 134 8.83 15.90 6.67
CA ALA A 134 8.59 16.51 7.98
C ALA A 134 9.25 15.75 9.13
N ALA A 135 9.35 14.42 9.03
CA ALA A 135 10.04 13.61 10.03
C ALA A 135 10.60 12.31 9.41
N SER A 136 11.67 11.78 10.01
CA SER A 136 12.17 10.44 9.72
C SER A 136 11.71 9.48 10.80
N ILE A 137 11.09 8.37 10.41
CA ILE A 137 10.70 7.29 11.30
C ILE A 137 11.93 6.40 11.51
N THR A 138 12.43 6.41 12.75
CA THR A 138 13.56 5.58 13.16
C THR A 138 13.05 4.38 13.93
N LEU A 139 13.32 3.20 13.40
CA LEU A 139 13.06 1.88 13.99
C LEU A 139 14.35 1.05 13.91
N ASP A 140 14.31 -0.15 14.46
CA ASP A 140 15.38 -1.15 14.36
C ASP A 140 15.58 -1.66 12.91
N VAL A 141 14.50 -1.70 12.13
CA VAL A 141 14.50 -2.02 10.70
C VAL A 141 13.58 -1.06 9.94
N VAL A 142 13.89 -0.77 8.68
CA VAL A 142 13.04 0.09 7.84
C VAL A 142 11.67 -0.58 7.66
N PRO A 143 10.56 0.13 7.94
CA PRO A 143 9.23 -0.42 7.78
C PRO A 143 8.82 -0.40 6.30
N ILE A 144 8.34 -1.55 5.81
CA ILE A 144 7.77 -1.73 4.47
C ILE A 144 6.24 -1.79 4.60
N ASP A 145 5.53 -1.09 3.71
CA ASP A 145 4.06 -0.94 3.69
C ASP A 145 3.49 -0.52 5.05
N ALA A 146 4.15 0.47 5.66
CA ALA A 146 3.81 0.95 6.99
C ALA A 146 2.38 1.48 7.02
N THR A 147 1.55 0.89 7.86
CA THR A 147 0.15 1.29 8.07
C THR A 147 -0.03 1.76 9.50
N LEU A 148 -0.61 2.95 9.69
CA LEU A 148 -0.80 3.51 11.03
C LEU A 148 -2.26 3.40 11.49
N LEU A 149 -2.45 3.28 12.80
CA LEU A 149 -3.75 3.37 13.46
C LEU A 149 -3.59 4.01 14.83
N PHE A 150 -4.43 4.99 15.16
CA PHE A 150 -4.57 5.44 16.54
C PHE A 150 -5.59 4.56 17.27
N ALA A 151 -5.14 3.79 18.27
CA ALA A 151 -5.98 2.87 19.03
C ALA A 151 -5.47 2.74 20.46
N LYS A 152 -6.40 2.60 21.42
CA LYS A 152 -6.08 2.42 22.85
C LYS A 152 -5.15 3.51 23.42
N GLY A 153 -5.28 4.74 22.91
CA GLY A 153 -4.51 5.90 23.40
C GLY A 153 -3.09 6.03 22.84
N SER A 154 -2.69 5.18 21.89
CA SER A 154 -1.38 5.21 21.24
C SER A 154 -1.50 5.12 19.73
N TRP A 155 -0.47 5.61 19.03
CA TRP A 155 -0.27 5.31 17.62
C TRP A 155 0.39 3.95 17.49
N TRP A 156 -0.17 3.12 16.62
CA TRP A 156 0.36 1.81 16.24
C TRP A 156 0.80 1.84 14.79
N MET A 157 1.89 1.16 14.49
CA MET A 157 2.39 0.92 13.14
C MET A 157 2.46 -0.58 12.89
N PHE A 158 1.87 -0.99 11.77
CA PHE A 158 1.92 -2.35 11.24
C PHE A 158 2.79 -2.34 9.99
N TYR A 159 3.83 -3.16 9.94
CA TYR A 159 4.80 -3.14 8.83
C TYR A 159 5.46 -4.49 8.61
N ALA A 160 5.94 -4.72 7.39
CA ALA A 160 6.89 -5.79 7.12
C ALA A 160 8.33 -5.29 7.34
N PRO A 161 9.25 -6.10 7.90
CA PRO A 161 10.62 -5.67 8.15
C PRO A 161 11.44 -5.66 6.85
N ALA A 162 12.31 -4.67 6.65
CA ALA A 162 13.25 -4.63 5.53
C ALA A 162 14.41 -5.65 5.60
N GLY A 163 14.18 -6.85 6.17
CA GLY A 163 15.12 -7.96 6.27
C GLY A 163 15.29 -8.75 4.97
N SER A 164 15.45 -10.07 5.08
CA SER A 164 15.48 -11.00 3.95
C SER A 164 14.18 -10.98 3.15
N ASN A 165 14.23 -11.46 1.90
CA ASN A 165 13.03 -11.55 1.07
C ASN A 165 11.92 -12.39 1.71
N LEU A 166 12.27 -13.42 2.49
CA LEU A 166 11.29 -14.24 3.18
C LEU A 166 10.60 -13.42 4.28
N GLU A 167 11.37 -12.78 5.15
CA GLU A 167 10.86 -11.96 6.25
C GLU A 167 9.91 -10.85 5.73
N ARG A 168 10.31 -10.14 4.67
CA ARG A 168 9.50 -9.09 4.01
C ARG A 168 8.12 -9.57 3.54
N LEU A 169 8.00 -10.86 3.23
CA LEU A 169 6.77 -11.45 2.71
C LEU A 169 5.95 -12.09 3.82
N THR A 170 6.60 -12.71 4.80
CA THR A 170 5.95 -13.65 5.72
C THR A 170 5.81 -13.12 7.14
N GLU A 171 6.44 -12.00 7.49
CA GLU A 171 6.41 -11.46 8.85
C GLU A 171 5.73 -10.10 8.94
N LEU A 172 4.97 -9.92 10.01
CA LEU A 172 4.34 -8.66 10.41
C LEU A 172 4.92 -8.21 11.75
N TYR A 173 5.42 -6.98 11.76
CA TYR A 173 5.99 -6.31 12.93
C TYR A 173 5.03 -5.21 13.39
N LEU A 174 5.12 -4.91 14.69
CA LEU A 174 4.39 -3.85 15.34
C LEU A 174 5.37 -2.84 15.93
N ALA A 175 5.00 -1.57 15.92
CA ALA A 175 5.63 -0.54 16.74
C ALA A 175 4.56 0.39 17.31
N GLN A 176 4.88 1.06 18.43
CA GLN A 176 3.99 2.02 19.06
C GLN A 176 4.69 3.37 19.29
N ALA A 177 3.91 4.45 19.28
CA ALA A 177 4.39 5.79 19.56
C ALA A 177 3.29 6.65 20.22
N PRO A 178 3.67 7.70 20.96
CA PRO A 178 2.69 8.67 21.48
C PRO A 178 2.10 9.56 20.36
N THR A 179 2.84 9.77 19.26
CA THR A 179 2.43 10.58 18.11
C THR A 179 2.90 9.93 16.80
N PRO A 180 2.37 10.31 15.62
CA PRO A 180 2.88 9.82 14.34
C PRO A 180 4.36 10.18 14.08
N LEU A 181 4.85 11.24 14.74
CA LEU A 181 6.24 11.70 14.67
C LEU A 181 7.18 10.86 15.55
N GLY A 182 6.64 9.94 16.35
CA GLY A 182 7.41 9.13 17.28
C GLY A 182 7.53 9.75 18.68
N PRO A 183 8.55 9.34 19.47
CA PRO A 183 9.50 8.28 19.13
C PRO A 183 8.79 6.93 19.00
N TRP A 184 9.09 6.21 17.92
CA TRP A 184 8.54 4.89 17.66
C TRP A 184 9.33 3.82 18.43
N GLN A 185 8.61 2.92 19.07
CA GLN A 185 9.17 1.81 19.84
C GLN A 185 8.71 0.48 19.24
N PRO A 186 9.63 -0.34 18.70
CA PRO A 186 9.28 -1.68 18.24
C PRO A 186 8.66 -2.52 19.36
N HIS A 187 7.66 -3.31 19.02
CA HIS A 187 7.05 -4.23 19.97
C HIS A 187 8.04 -5.36 20.33
N GLN A 188 8.17 -5.68 21.62
CA GLN A 188 9.16 -6.67 22.10
C GLN A 188 8.91 -8.10 21.58
N GLY A 189 7.67 -8.40 21.23
CA GLY A 189 7.26 -9.70 20.67
C GLY A 189 7.34 -9.77 19.14
N ASN A 190 8.12 -8.91 18.48
CA ASN A 190 8.32 -8.99 17.03
C ASN A 190 9.20 -10.21 16.64
N PRO A 191 8.91 -10.92 15.52
CA PRO A 191 7.74 -10.76 14.66
C PRO A 191 6.44 -11.09 15.39
N PHE A 192 5.45 -10.21 15.30
CA PHE A 192 4.17 -10.40 15.99
C PHE A 192 3.34 -11.51 15.34
N TYR A 193 3.38 -11.59 14.01
CA TYR A 193 2.65 -12.59 13.25
C TYR A 193 3.49 -13.07 12.06
N THR A 194 3.48 -14.38 11.82
CA THR A 194 4.22 -15.02 10.72
C THR A 194 3.29 -15.95 9.94
N ASP A 195 3.25 -15.82 8.63
CA ASP A 195 2.55 -16.74 7.73
C ASP A 195 3.30 -16.85 6.39
N LEU A 196 3.68 -18.08 6.02
CA LEU A 196 4.34 -18.37 4.75
C LEU A 196 3.49 -18.01 3.52
N GLN A 197 2.18 -17.88 3.69
CA GLN A 197 1.25 -17.45 2.65
C GLN A 197 1.24 -15.94 2.44
N GLY A 198 1.84 -15.16 3.35
CA GLY A 198 1.93 -13.70 3.27
C GLY A 198 1.49 -13.02 4.56
N ALA A 199 2.23 -12.01 5.01
CA ALA A 199 1.89 -11.18 6.17
C ALA A 199 2.22 -9.69 5.97
N ARG A 200 2.61 -9.29 4.75
CA ARG A 200 2.84 -7.89 4.40
C ARG A 200 1.52 -7.11 4.44
N PRO A 201 1.46 -5.90 5.02
CA PRO A 201 0.27 -5.07 4.99
C PRO A 201 -0.24 -4.83 3.56
N GLY A 202 -1.56 -4.79 3.41
CA GLY A 202 -2.24 -4.64 2.13
C GLY A 202 -3.39 -3.65 2.21
N GLY A 203 -3.20 -2.52 2.89
CA GLY A 203 -4.19 -1.46 3.00
C GLY A 203 -4.37 -0.92 4.42
N THR A 204 -5.56 -0.38 4.70
CA THR A 204 -5.82 0.37 5.94
C THR A 204 -6.19 -0.54 7.11
N ALA A 205 -5.58 -0.34 8.28
CA ALA A 205 -6.02 -0.95 9.53
C ALA A 205 -7.25 -0.21 10.09
N PHE A 206 -8.24 -0.92 10.62
CA PHE A 206 -9.46 -0.31 11.15
C PHE A 206 -10.00 -1.07 12.36
N GLU A 207 -10.77 -0.40 13.21
CA GLU A 207 -11.47 -1.06 14.32
C GLU A 207 -12.83 -1.62 13.89
N MET A 208 -13.12 -2.85 14.33
CA MET A 208 -14.40 -3.55 14.13
C MET A 208 -14.67 -4.48 15.32
N GLY A 209 -15.83 -4.35 15.96
CA GLY A 209 -16.20 -5.20 17.11
C GLY A 209 -15.25 -5.11 18.30
N GLY A 210 -14.61 -3.95 18.52
CA GLY A 210 -13.62 -3.73 19.58
C GLY A 210 -12.24 -4.35 19.34
N GLN A 211 -12.01 -4.90 18.15
CA GLN A 211 -10.75 -5.49 17.69
C GLN A 211 -10.18 -4.68 16.54
N VAL A 212 -8.88 -4.82 16.28
CA VAL A 212 -8.25 -4.24 15.09
C VAL A 212 -8.27 -5.26 13.96
N VAL A 213 -8.64 -4.81 12.77
CA VAL A 213 -8.59 -5.60 11.54
C VAL A 213 -7.57 -4.98 10.61
N LEU A 214 -6.65 -5.79 10.09
CA LEU A 214 -5.59 -5.38 9.17
C LEU A 214 -5.64 -6.25 7.90
N PRO A 215 -5.85 -5.66 6.72
CA PRO A 215 -5.66 -6.37 5.45
C PRO A 215 -4.20 -6.76 5.26
N LEU A 216 -3.96 -8.04 4.96
CA LEU A 216 -2.64 -8.58 4.64
C LEU A 216 -2.64 -9.19 3.25
N GLN A 217 -1.55 -8.99 2.52
CA GLN A 217 -1.33 -9.58 1.21
C GLN A 217 -1.23 -11.10 1.30
N ASP A 218 -1.92 -11.78 0.39
CA ASP A 218 -1.81 -13.22 0.15
C ASP A 218 -0.97 -13.48 -1.10
N CYS A 219 0.17 -14.12 -0.89
CA CYS A 219 1.19 -14.39 -1.91
C CYS A 219 1.25 -15.86 -2.32
N ARG A 220 0.26 -16.71 -1.97
CA ARG A 220 0.28 -18.16 -2.27
C ARG A 220 0.46 -18.50 -3.73
N LYS A 221 -0.26 -17.78 -4.62
CA LYS A 221 -0.25 -18.07 -6.06
C LYS A 221 0.79 -17.22 -6.78
N SER A 222 0.86 -15.95 -6.41
CA SER A 222 1.82 -14.95 -6.89
C SER A 222 1.80 -13.77 -5.94
N TYR A 223 2.78 -12.87 -6.04
CA TYR A 223 2.76 -11.60 -5.30
C TYR A 223 1.41 -10.88 -5.42
N GLY A 224 0.79 -10.56 -4.28
CA GLY A 224 -0.47 -9.85 -4.22
C GLY A 224 -1.64 -10.59 -4.88
N SER A 225 -1.67 -11.92 -4.83
CA SER A 225 -2.71 -12.72 -5.49
C SER A 225 -4.10 -12.59 -4.85
N GLY A 226 -4.16 -12.10 -3.62
CA GLY A 226 -5.39 -11.79 -2.90
C GLY A 226 -5.08 -11.10 -1.57
N LEU A 227 -6.11 -10.98 -0.73
CA LEU A 227 -5.99 -10.44 0.62
C LEU A 227 -6.58 -11.41 1.65
N LYS A 228 -6.10 -11.33 2.87
CA LYS A 228 -6.75 -11.89 4.06
C LYS A 228 -6.92 -10.79 5.10
N LEU A 229 -7.96 -10.89 5.92
CA LEU A 229 -8.17 -9.96 7.03
C LEU A 229 -7.60 -10.58 8.31
N LEU A 230 -6.53 -9.98 8.85
CA LEU A 230 -6.00 -10.34 10.16
C LEU A 230 -6.78 -9.60 11.24
N THR A 231 -7.42 -10.32 12.15
CA THR A 231 -8.05 -9.75 13.33
C THR A 231 -7.09 -9.85 14.51
N ILE A 232 -6.82 -8.71 15.15
CA ILE A 232 -5.95 -8.54 16.31
C ILE A 232 -6.81 -8.18 17.52
N ALA A 233 -6.87 -9.10 18.48
CA ALA A 233 -7.58 -8.91 19.74
C ALA A 233 -6.63 -8.35 20.81
N ASN A 234 -7.19 -7.55 21.74
CA ASN A 234 -6.48 -7.01 22.91
C ASN A 234 -5.19 -6.24 22.55
N LEU A 235 -5.23 -5.41 21.50
CA LEU A 235 -4.06 -4.64 21.04
C LEU A 235 -3.43 -3.85 22.22
N GLY A 236 -2.14 -4.06 22.43
CA GLY A 236 -1.36 -3.42 23.50
C GLY A 236 -1.39 -4.12 24.86
N GLU A 237 -2.19 -5.18 25.02
CA GLU A 237 -2.21 -5.98 26.24
C GLU A 237 -1.29 -7.20 26.13
N PRO A 238 -0.81 -7.77 27.25
CA PRO A 238 -0.07 -9.04 27.22
C PRO A 238 -0.85 -10.22 26.62
N SER A 239 -2.18 -10.14 26.58
CA SER A 239 -3.11 -11.10 25.99
C SER A 239 -3.36 -10.86 24.48
N MET A 240 -2.60 -9.97 23.84
CA MET A 240 -2.72 -9.67 22.42
C MET A 240 -2.55 -10.93 21.57
N SER A 241 -3.44 -11.13 20.61
CA SER A 241 -3.41 -12.30 19.72
C SER A 241 -3.95 -11.95 18.35
N ALA A 242 -3.58 -12.75 17.34
CA ALA A 242 -3.98 -12.53 15.96
C ALA A 242 -4.59 -13.79 15.36
N SER A 243 -5.64 -13.61 14.55
CA SER A 243 -6.29 -14.69 13.80
C SER A 243 -6.60 -14.22 12.38
N ALA A 244 -6.24 -15.02 11.38
CA ALA A 244 -6.53 -14.71 9.99
C ALA A 244 -7.91 -15.23 9.59
N GLY A 245 -8.71 -14.36 8.97
CA GLY A 245 -9.98 -14.74 8.35
C GLY A 245 -9.81 -15.47 7.01
N SER A 246 -10.93 -15.67 6.32
CA SER A 246 -10.92 -16.23 4.97
C SER A 246 -10.29 -15.28 3.95
N LEU A 247 -9.88 -15.85 2.81
CA LEU A 247 -9.32 -15.10 1.69
C LEU A 247 -10.41 -14.21 1.07
N LEU A 248 -10.11 -12.92 0.93
CA LEU A 248 -10.81 -12.03 0.03
C LEU A 248 -10.26 -12.20 -1.38
N THR A 249 -11.15 -12.57 -2.30
CA THR A 249 -10.82 -12.71 -3.72
C THR A 249 -11.00 -11.37 -4.44
N PRO A 250 -10.27 -11.16 -5.56
CA PRO A 250 -10.51 -10.01 -6.41
C PRO A 250 -12.00 -9.90 -6.78
N PRO A 251 -12.52 -8.68 -7.00
CA PRO A 251 -13.86 -8.49 -7.51
C PRO A 251 -14.01 -9.23 -8.86
N PRO A 252 -15.23 -9.71 -9.19
CA PRO A 252 -15.49 -10.53 -10.38
C PRO A 252 -15.43 -9.69 -11.66
N THR A 253 -14.26 -9.16 -12.00
CA THR A 253 -14.01 -8.45 -13.24
C THR A 253 -13.27 -9.40 -14.19
N ALA A 254 -13.87 -9.69 -15.35
CA ALA A 254 -13.31 -10.68 -16.30
C ALA A 254 -11.90 -10.31 -16.82
N ALA A 255 -11.50 -9.05 -16.70
CA ALA A 255 -10.23 -8.54 -17.21
C ALA A 255 -9.09 -8.48 -16.17
N PHE A 256 -9.39 -8.54 -14.87
CA PHE A 256 -8.39 -8.43 -13.80
C PHE A 256 -8.67 -9.45 -12.70
N SER A 257 -8.09 -10.63 -12.86
CA SER A 257 -8.26 -11.77 -11.95
C SER A 257 -6.93 -12.33 -11.42
N ASP A 258 -5.81 -11.67 -11.73
CA ASP A 258 -4.47 -12.18 -11.42
C ASP A 258 -3.95 -11.72 -10.03
N GLY A 259 -4.62 -10.75 -9.40
CA GLY A 259 -4.25 -10.24 -8.08
C GLY A 259 -5.15 -9.09 -7.60
N PHE A 260 -5.02 -8.82 -6.31
CA PHE A 260 -5.82 -7.92 -5.49
C PHE A 260 -5.05 -7.75 -4.18
N HIS A 261 -4.31 -6.65 -4.00
CA HIS A 261 -3.34 -6.55 -2.89
C HIS A 261 -3.50 -5.31 -2.00
N THR A 262 -4.48 -4.47 -2.29
CA THR A 262 -4.81 -3.31 -1.47
C THR A 262 -6.30 -3.26 -1.15
N LEU A 263 -6.63 -3.05 0.11
CA LEU A 263 -7.97 -2.74 0.62
C LEU A 263 -7.86 -1.58 1.61
N SER A 264 -8.16 -0.36 1.16
CA SER A 264 -7.95 0.85 1.93
C SER A 264 -9.26 1.57 2.24
N GLU A 265 -9.41 2.01 3.48
CA GLU A 265 -10.57 2.77 3.92
C GLU A 265 -10.52 4.18 3.32
N ALA A 266 -11.67 4.69 2.87
CA ALA A 266 -11.82 6.06 2.41
C ALA A 266 -13.23 6.57 2.76
N GLY A 267 -13.53 6.63 4.06
CA GLY A 267 -14.84 7.07 4.57
C GLY A 267 -15.98 6.15 4.10
N PRO A 268 -16.98 6.65 3.35
CA PRO A 268 -18.12 5.85 2.88
C PRO A 268 -17.77 4.86 1.77
N VAL A 269 -16.56 4.93 1.19
CA VAL A 269 -16.09 4.05 0.12
C VAL A 269 -14.83 3.30 0.54
N THR A 270 -14.50 2.26 -0.22
CA THR A 270 -13.26 1.50 -0.05
C THR A 270 -12.47 1.51 -1.35
N LEU A 271 -11.17 1.69 -1.26
CA LEU A 271 -10.28 1.69 -2.40
C LEU A 271 -9.60 0.34 -2.51
N VAL A 272 -9.53 -0.17 -3.73
CA VAL A 272 -8.86 -1.43 -4.05
C VAL A 272 -8.09 -1.31 -5.34
N ASP A 273 -7.19 -2.24 -5.59
CA ASP A 273 -6.64 -2.44 -6.93
C ASP A 273 -6.74 -3.89 -7.36
N VAL A 274 -6.59 -4.09 -8.67
CA VAL A 274 -6.62 -5.41 -9.27
C VAL A 274 -5.55 -5.55 -10.33
N LYS A 275 -5.02 -6.77 -10.46
CA LYS A 275 -3.93 -7.10 -11.38
C LYS A 275 -4.44 -7.89 -12.58
N ARG A 276 -3.87 -7.56 -13.75
CA ARG A 276 -3.83 -8.44 -14.92
C ARG A 276 -2.41 -8.61 -15.44
N ARG A 277 -2.11 -9.78 -15.98
CA ARG A 277 -0.83 -10.06 -16.63
C ARG A 277 -0.96 -9.84 -18.13
N SER A 278 -0.34 -8.78 -18.65
CA SER A 278 -0.36 -8.47 -20.09
C SER A 278 0.93 -8.93 -20.78
N PRO A 279 0.87 -9.63 -21.93
CA PRO A 279 2.02 -9.76 -22.81
C PRO A 279 2.42 -8.38 -23.33
N SER A 280 3.72 -8.07 -23.39
CA SER A 280 4.22 -6.77 -23.85
C SER A 280 5.45 -6.94 -24.73
N TRP A 281 5.27 -6.93 -26.05
CA TRP A 281 6.36 -6.98 -27.03
C TRP A 281 7.27 -5.75 -26.98
N LYS A 282 6.73 -4.55 -26.70
CA LYS A 282 7.51 -3.31 -26.53
C LYS A 282 8.46 -3.35 -25.33
N GLY A 283 8.14 -4.17 -24.31
CA GLY A 283 9.02 -4.41 -23.16
C GLY A 283 10.31 -5.16 -23.52
N LEU A 284 10.32 -5.95 -24.60
CA LEU A 284 11.53 -6.61 -25.08
C LEU A 284 12.53 -5.61 -25.69
N ALA A 285 12.04 -4.58 -26.38
CA ALA A 285 12.89 -3.61 -27.09
C ALA A 285 13.69 -2.67 -26.17
N MET A 286 13.31 -2.54 -24.89
CA MET A 286 13.97 -1.64 -23.92
C MET A 286 15.10 -2.29 -23.11
N ARG A 287 15.40 -3.58 -23.32
CA ARG A 287 16.48 -4.29 -22.61
C ARG A 287 17.92 -3.80 -22.93
N PRO A 288 18.27 -3.41 -24.17
CA PRO A 288 19.65 -3.01 -24.49
C PRO A 288 20.07 -1.66 -23.88
N LEU A 289 19.11 -0.78 -23.55
CA LEU A 289 19.39 0.54 -22.97
C LEU A 289 19.74 0.49 -21.48
N ARG A 290 19.28 -0.55 -20.76
CA ARG A 290 19.50 -0.69 -19.30
C ARG A 290 20.87 -1.27 -18.92
N SER A 291 21.60 -1.86 -19.87
CA SER A 291 22.91 -2.44 -19.62
C SER A 291 24.06 -1.42 -19.68
N MET A 292 23.87 -0.24 -20.30
CA MET A 292 24.92 0.77 -20.41
C MET A 292 25.04 1.65 -19.15
N ASP A 293 23.93 1.97 -18.46
CA ASP A 293 23.98 2.77 -17.22
C ASP A 293 24.50 1.99 -15.99
N ARG A 294 24.41 0.65 -16.03
CA ARG A 294 24.93 -0.22 -14.94
C ARG A 294 26.46 -0.27 -14.85
N TRP A 295 27.19 0.19 -15.87
CA TRP A 295 28.66 0.13 -15.89
C TRP A 295 29.32 1.40 -15.32
N LEU A 296 28.55 2.46 -15.04
CA LEU A 296 29.07 3.75 -14.57
C LEU A 296 28.57 4.19 -13.19
N GLY A 297 27.70 3.42 -12.52
CA GLY A 297 27.18 3.76 -11.19
C GLY A 297 27.03 2.54 -10.28
N SER A 298 27.87 2.47 -9.25
CA SER A 298 27.81 1.47 -8.18
C SER A 298 26.72 1.79 -7.15
N SER A 299 25.64 1.01 -7.13
CA SER A 299 24.96 0.57 -5.90
C SER A 299 23.88 -0.45 -6.24
N VAL A 300 23.77 -1.47 -5.41
CA VAL A 300 22.79 -2.56 -5.48
C VAL A 300 21.37 -1.99 -5.58
N ASP A 301 20.65 -2.39 -6.63
CA ASP A 301 19.26 -2.02 -6.90
C ASP A 301 18.31 -3.07 -6.29
N PRO A 302 17.60 -2.78 -5.19
CA PRO A 302 16.66 -3.71 -4.56
C PRO A 302 15.28 -3.70 -5.21
N ALA A 303 15.03 -2.91 -6.27
CA ALA A 303 13.69 -2.74 -6.85
C ALA A 303 13.35 -3.76 -7.96
N ARG A 304 13.99 -4.94 -7.96
CA ARG A 304 13.44 -6.10 -8.65
C ARG A 304 12.77 -7.01 -7.63
N PRO A 305 11.44 -7.19 -7.67
CA PRO A 305 10.87 -8.36 -7.03
C PRO A 305 11.52 -9.58 -7.70
N ALA A 306 12.37 -10.27 -6.95
CA ALA A 306 13.02 -11.48 -7.38
C ALA A 306 11.97 -12.59 -7.43
N TRP A 307 11.34 -12.77 -8.59
CA TRP A 307 10.53 -13.95 -8.88
C TRP A 307 11.08 -14.60 -10.15
N ASN A 308 11.38 -15.89 -10.02
CA ASN A 308 12.04 -16.78 -11.00
C ASN A 308 11.70 -16.53 -12.48
#